data_AF-A0A384ZCH6-F1
#
_entry.id   AF-A0A384ZCH6-F1
#
_cell.length_a   1.000
_cell.length_b   1.000
_cell.length_c   1.000
_cell.angle_alpha   90.00
_cell.angle_beta   90.00
_cell.angle_gamma   90.00
#
_symmetry.space_group_name_H-M   'P 1'
#
loop_
_entity.id
_entity.type
_entity.pdbx_description
1 polymer ?
#
loop_
_entity_poly.entity_id
_entity_poly.type
_entity_poly.pdbx_seq_one_letter_code
_entity_poly.pdbx_strand_id
1 'polypeptide(L)'
;MKITKIIAMALAGFIGIMSIISGSLVLLGIREVGYTVLTGLVVYNVAVGVLSVITAFLIWKHFVLSKKMIFLILFFHGFVLIYLYFFSETVAIESIKAMTFRVVVWLLIFLLIQLKLTKKTNSSKT
;
A
#
# COMPACT_ATOMS: atom_id res chain seq x y z
N MET A 1 14.33 -4.39 -16.13
CA MET A 1 13.42 -3.50 -15.37
C MET A 1 14.19 -2.28 -14.86
N LYS A 2 13.66 -1.05 -14.92
CA LYS A 2 14.32 0.10 -14.25
C LYS A 2 14.32 -0.14 -12.73
N ILE A 3 15.37 0.29 -12.03
CA ILE A 3 15.52 0.14 -10.56
C ILE A 3 14.29 0.67 -9.81
N THR A 4 13.73 1.80 -10.22
CA THR A 4 12.51 2.37 -9.59
C THR A 4 11.31 1.42 -9.64
N LYS A 5 11.15 0.66 -10.73
CA LYS A 5 10.07 -0.33 -10.85
C LYS A 5 10.34 -1.56 -9.99
N ILE A 6 11.61 -1.96 -9.82
CA ILE A 6 11.98 -3.08 -8.94
C ILE A 6 11.65 -2.72 -7.49
N ILE A 7 12.02 -1.53 -7.05
CA ILE A 7 11.71 -1.02 -5.70
C ILE A 7 10.20 -0.94 -5.51
N ALA A 8 9.47 -0.34 -6.45
CA ALA A 8 8.01 -0.23 -6.37
C ALA A 8 7.31 -1.60 -6.31
N MET A 9 7.76 -2.56 -7.13
CA MET A 9 7.25 -3.94 -7.12
C MET A 9 7.52 -4.62 -5.77
N ALA A 10 8.74 -4.51 -5.25
CA ALA A 10 9.12 -5.11 -3.98
C ALA A 10 8.30 -4.53 -2.83
N LEU A 11 8.15 -3.20 -2.76
CA LEU A 11 7.35 -2.52 -1.75
C LEU A 11 5.87 -2.93 -1.83
N ALA A 12 5.27 -2.90 -3.02
CA ALA A 12 3.87 -3.28 -3.22
C ALA A 12 3.62 -4.74 -2.81
N GLY A 13 4.51 -5.65 -3.21
CA GLY A 13 4.42 -7.08 -2.87
C GLY A 13 4.59 -7.31 -1.38
N PHE A 14 5.61 -6.72 -0.76
CA PHE A 14 5.90 -6.88 0.66
C PHE A 14 4.76 -6.37 1.55
N ILE A 15 4.28 -5.14 1.32
CA ILE A 15 3.16 -4.58 2.07
C ILE A 15 1.88 -5.39 1.85
N GLY A 16 1.64 -5.84 0.62
CA GLY A 16 0.48 -6.67 0.28
C GLY A 16 0.48 -7.99 1.06
N ILE A 17 1.58 -8.73 1.00
CA ILE A 17 1.75 -10.03 1.69
C ILE A 17 1.61 -9.85 3.20
N MET A 18 2.28 -8.84 3.78
CA MET A 18 2.19 -8.55 5.21
C MET A 18 0.75 -8.24 5.64
N SER A 19 0.02 -7.46 4.83
CA SER A 19 -1.38 -7.12 5.12
C SER A 19 -2.29 -8.36 5.10
N ILE A 20 -2.09 -9.25 4.13
CA ILE A 20 -2.84 -10.51 4.03
C ILE A 20 -2.56 -11.40 5.24
N ILE A 21 -1.28 -11.67 5.53
CA ILE A 21 -0.91 -12.59 6.61
C ILE A 21 -1.38 -12.02 7.96
N SER A 22 -1.02 -10.78 8.28
CA SER A 22 -1.37 -10.17 9.56
C SER A 22 -2.87 -10.03 9.73
N GLY A 23 -3.59 -9.60 8.69
CA GLY A 23 -5.03 -9.41 8.76
C GLY A 23 -5.78 -10.74 8.88
N SER A 24 -5.40 -11.74 8.09
CA SER A 24 -6.01 -13.08 8.17
C SER A 24 -5.78 -13.74 9.53
N LEU A 25 -4.59 -13.61 10.12
CA LEU A 25 -4.32 -14.14 11.47
C LEU A 25 -5.24 -13.52 12.53
N VAL A 26 -5.53 -12.22 12.42
CA VAL A 26 -6.46 -11.53 13.32
C VAL A 26 -7.91 -11.96 13.05
N LEU A 27 -8.32 -12.09 11.79
CA LEU A 27 -9.67 -12.53 11.43
C LEU A 27 -9.96 -13.97 11.84
N LEU A 28 -8.94 -14.85 11.81
CA LEU A 28 -9.05 -16.24 12.24
C LEU A 28 -8.95 -16.41 13.77
N GLY A 29 -8.75 -15.33 14.53
CA GLY A 29 -8.57 -15.37 15.98
C GLY A 29 -7.26 -16.04 16.43
N ILE A 30 -6.34 -16.33 15.50
CA ILE A 30 -5.04 -16.96 15.80
C ILE A 30 -4.11 -15.95 16.50
N ARG A 31 -4.27 -14.66 16.17
CA ARG A 31 -3.53 -13.57 16.80
C ARG A 31 -4.48 -12.69 17.58
N GLU A 32 -4.38 -12.76 18.89
CA GLU A 32 -4.98 -11.76 19.77
C GLU A 32 -4.20 -10.45 19.69
N VAL A 33 -4.94 -9.36 19.56
CA VAL A 33 -4.42 -8.00 19.54
C VAL A 33 -5.02 -7.31 20.74
N GLY A 34 -4.16 -6.79 21.63
CA GLY A 34 -4.56 -6.23 22.94
C GLY A 34 -5.30 -4.91 22.87
N TYR A 35 -6.00 -4.64 21.77
CA TYR A 35 -6.78 -3.43 21.52
C TYR A 35 -8.02 -3.77 20.71
N THR A 36 -9.05 -2.91 20.78
CA THR A 36 -10.27 -3.09 20.02
C THR A 36 -9.99 -2.99 18.53
N VAL A 37 -10.22 -4.09 17.82
CA VAL A 37 -10.02 -4.17 16.38
C VAL A 37 -11.34 -3.92 15.67
N LEU A 38 -11.35 -2.99 14.72
CA LEU A 38 -12.48 -2.84 13.82
C LEU A 38 -12.45 -3.93 12.75
N THR A 39 -13.26 -4.98 12.90
CA THR A 39 -13.27 -6.14 11.98
C THR A 39 -13.38 -5.73 10.51
N GLY A 40 -14.24 -4.75 10.20
CA GLY A 40 -14.39 -4.20 8.85
C GLY A 40 -13.09 -3.61 8.28
N LEU A 41 -12.28 -2.95 9.12
CA LEU A 41 -10.99 -2.41 8.73
C LEU A 41 -9.97 -3.52 8.41
N VAL A 42 -10.00 -4.61 9.17
CA VAL A 42 -9.12 -5.77 8.92
C VAL A 42 -9.49 -6.46 7.61
N VAL A 43 -10.79 -6.69 7.37
CA VAL A 43 -11.28 -7.26 6.11
C VAL A 43 -10.85 -6.39 4.93
N TYR A 44 -11.04 -5.07 5.03
CA TYR A 44 -10.55 -4.12 4.04
C TYR A 44 -9.04 -4.25 3.80
N ASN A 45 -8.24 -4.31 4.87
CA ASN A 45 -6.78 -4.40 4.77
C ASN A 45 -6.31 -5.70 4.10
N VAL A 46 -6.99 -6.84 4.33
CA VAL A 46 -6.68 -8.11 3.66
C VAL A 46 -7.05 -8.02 2.18
N ALA A 47 -8.25 -7.54 1.86
CA ALA A 47 -8.72 -7.42 0.48
C ALA A 47 -7.81 -6.51 -0.37
N VAL A 48 -7.47 -5.33 0.15
CA VAL A 48 -6.52 -4.42 -0.51
C VAL A 48 -5.10 -4.98 -0.49
N GLY A 49 -4.73 -5.80 0.50
CA GLY A 49 -3.50 -6.57 0.50
C GLY A 49 -3.38 -7.50 -0.72
N VAL A 50 -4.45 -8.22 -1.07
CA VAL A 50 -4.50 -9.03 -2.30
C VAL A 50 -4.34 -8.17 -3.54
N LEU A 51 -5.06 -7.04 -3.62
CA LEU A 51 -4.91 -6.08 -4.73
C LEU A 51 -3.48 -5.53 -4.83
N SER A 52 -2.79 -5.37 -3.71
CA SER A 52 -1.40 -4.91 -3.63
C SER A 52 -0.44 -5.93 -4.26
N VAL A 53 -0.62 -7.22 -3.96
CA VAL A 53 0.17 -8.31 -4.57
C VAL A 53 -0.09 -8.41 -6.08
N ILE A 54 -1.36 -8.31 -6.49
CA ILE A 54 -1.72 -8.24 -7.91
C ILE A 54 -1.04 -7.04 -8.58
N THR A 55 -1.07 -5.88 -7.93
CA THR A 55 -0.42 -4.67 -8.43
C THR A 55 1.09 -4.85 -8.57
N ALA A 56 1.76 -5.52 -7.64
CA ALA A 56 3.17 -5.86 -7.74
C ALA A 56 3.46 -6.71 -8.98
N PHE A 57 2.64 -7.73 -9.25
CA PHE A 57 2.73 -8.53 -10.47
C PHE A 57 2.49 -7.70 -11.73
N LEU A 58 1.52 -6.78 -11.73
CA LEU A 58 1.28 -5.88 -12.86
C LEU A 58 2.46 -4.93 -13.13
N ILE A 59 3.14 -4.44 -12.07
CA ILE A 59 4.36 -3.63 -12.18
C ILE A 59 5.48 -4.44 -12.85
N TRP A 60 5.69 -5.68 -12.40
CA TRP A 60 6.65 -6.63 -12.98
C TRP A 60 6.41 -6.78 -14.48
N LYS A 61 5.17 -7.14 -14.86
CA LYS A 61 4.79 -7.39 -16.26
C LYS A 61 4.64 -6.13 -17.10
N HIS A 62 4.89 -4.94 -16.54
CA HIS A 62 4.85 -3.67 -17.24
C HIS A 62 3.50 -3.28 -17.82
N PHE A 63 2.41 -3.80 -17.25
CA PHE A 63 1.07 -3.44 -17.68
C PHE A 63 0.76 -1.97 -17.35
N VAL A 64 0.14 -1.26 -18.29
CA VAL A 64 -0.32 0.13 -18.10
C VAL A 64 -1.33 0.22 -16.95
N LEU A 65 -2.10 -0.85 -16.71
CA LEU A 65 -3.05 -0.97 -15.61
C LEU A 65 -2.41 -0.77 -14.22
N SER A 66 -1.13 -1.11 -14.06
CA SER A 66 -0.41 -0.93 -12.79
C SER A 66 -0.51 0.50 -12.25
N LYS A 67 -0.44 1.51 -13.12
CA LYS A 67 -0.55 2.93 -12.73
C LYS A 67 -1.91 3.27 -12.15
N LYS A 68 -2.98 2.78 -12.79
CA LYS A 68 -4.36 2.99 -12.32
C LYS A 68 -4.56 2.30 -10.97
N MET A 69 -3.99 1.10 -10.80
CA MET A 69 -4.11 0.35 -9.55
C MET A 69 -3.37 1.01 -8.39
N ILE A 70 -2.16 1.51 -8.62
CA ILE A 70 -1.40 2.26 -7.61
C ILE A 70 -2.20 3.48 -7.13
N PHE A 71 -2.77 4.25 -8.07
CA PHE A 71 -3.59 5.41 -7.73
C PHE A 71 -4.84 4.99 -6.93
N LEU A 72 -5.55 3.96 -7.37
CA LEU A 72 -6.77 3.48 -6.71
C LEU A 72 -6.50 3.02 -5.28
N ILE A 73 -5.43 2.25 -5.06
CA ILE A 73 -5.06 1.76 -3.72
C ILE A 73 -4.66 2.92 -2.81
N LEU A 74 -3.84 3.86 -3.32
CA LEU A 74 -3.47 5.07 -2.57
C LEU A 74 -4.70 5.89 -2.19
N PHE A 75 -5.65 6.06 -3.13
CA PHE A 75 -6.89 6.79 -2.91
C PHE A 75 -7.74 6.13 -1.81
N PHE A 76 -7.96 4.82 -1.88
CA PHE A 76 -8.73 4.11 -0.85
C PHE A 76 -8.06 4.18 0.52
N HIS A 77 -6.73 4.00 0.61
CA HIS A 77 -6.03 4.16 1.88
C HIS A 77 -6.12 5.57 2.43
N GLY A 78 -5.99 6.59 1.57
CA GLY A 78 -6.17 7.99 1.97
C GLY A 78 -7.57 8.25 2.49
N PHE A 79 -8.59 7.76 1.79
CA PHE A 79 -9.99 7.89 2.21
C PHE A 79 -10.26 7.20 3.55
N VAL A 80 -9.78 5.97 3.73
CA VAL A 80 -9.89 5.24 5.00
C VAL A 80 -9.14 5.96 6.11
N LEU A 81 -7.95 6.51 5.86
CA LEU A 81 -7.21 7.26 6.86
C LEU A 81 -7.97 8.51 7.32
N ILE A 82 -8.56 9.26 6.38
CA ILE A 82 -9.42 10.41 6.69
C ILE A 82 -10.62 9.94 7.52
N TYR A 83 -11.29 8.86 7.10
CA TYR A 83 -12.41 8.29 7.85
C TYR A 83 -12.01 7.97 9.31
N LEU A 84 -10.88 7.29 9.50
CA LEU A 84 -10.41 6.92 10.82
C LEU A 84 -10.04 8.13 11.69
N TYR A 85 -9.51 9.20 11.10
CA TYR A 85 -9.09 10.36 11.86
C TYR A 85 -10.26 11.24 12.32
N PHE A 86 -11.31 11.34 11.50
CA PHE A 86 -12.42 12.27 11.75
C PHE A 86 -13.70 11.62 12.26
N PHE A 87 -13.92 10.33 11.99
CA PHE A 87 -15.23 9.68 12.21
C PHE A 87 -15.17 8.47 13.13
N SER A 88 -13.98 7.98 13.49
CA SER A 88 -13.86 6.84 14.41
C SER A 88 -13.32 7.26 15.77
N GLU A 89 -14.20 7.31 16.77
CA GLU A 89 -13.84 7.56 18.17
C GLU A 89 -13.28 6.30 18.86
N THR A 90 -13.59 5.12 18.33
CA THR A 90 -13.31 3.82 18.95
C THR A 90 -12.12 3.08 18.34
N VAL A 91 -11.49 3.64 17.30
CA VAL A 91 -10.40 2.93 16.62
C VAL A 91 -9.09 3.04 17.42
N ALA A 92 -8.40 1.92 17.56
CA ALA A 92 -7.10 1.88 18.19
C ALA A 92 -6.08 2.75 17.45
N ILE A 93 -5.24 3.48 18.20
CA ILE A 93 -4.19 4.34 17.64
C ILE A 93 -3.19 3.55 16.77
N GLU A 94 -2.99 2.28 17.09
CA GLU A 94 -2.21 1.30 16.33
C GLU A 94 -2.75 1.14 14.91
N SER A 95 -4.08 1.12 14.76
CA SER A 95 -4.74 1.01 13.45
C SER A 95 -4.54 2.27 12.60
N ILE A 96 -4.61 3.46 13.22
CA ILE A 96 -4.32 4.73 12.55
C ILE A 96 -2.86 4.74 12.09
N LYS A 97 -1.91 4.46 12.98
CA LYS A 97 -0.47 4.40 12.67
C LYS A 97 -0.19 3.43 11.52
N ALA A 98 -0.79 2.24 11.55
CA ALA A 98 -0.64 1.25 10.49
C ALA A 98 -1.26 1.71 9.17
N MET A 99 -2.38 2.44 9.18
CA MET A 99 -2.99 3.01 7.98
C MET A 99 -2.15 4.15 7.41
N THR A 100 -1.63 5.05 8.25
CA THR A 100 -0.71 6.11 7.87
C THR A 100 0.54 5.54 7.20
N PHE A 101 1.14 4.48 7.77
CA PHE A 101 2.27 3.79 7.17
C PHE A 101 1.95 3.29 5.75
N ARG A 102 0.78 2.65 5.56
CA ARG A 102 0.34 2.20 4.22
C ARG A 102 0.19 3.37 3.24
N VAL A 103 -0.43 4.48 3.64
CA VAL A 103 -0.57 5.68 2.80
C VAL A 103 0.81 6.20 2.37
N VAL A 104 1.75 6.31 3.30
CA VAL A 104 3.11 6.79 3.02
C VAL A 104 3.83 5.87 2.02
N VAL A 105 3.79 4.55 2.24
CA VAL A 105 4.43 3.60 1.32
C VAL A 105 3.78 3.64 -0.07
N TRP A 106 2.46 3.72 -0.15
CA TRP A 106 1.76 3.82 -1.43
C TRP A 106 2.01 5.15 -2.15
N LEU A 107 2.18 6.24 -1.40
CA LEU A 107 2.62 7.52 -1.96
C LEU A 107 4.02 7.39 -2.56
N LEU A 108 4.96 6.74 -1.85
CA LEU A 108 6.30 6.46 -2.38
C LEU A 108 6.25 5.61 -3.67
N ILE A 109 5.45 4.54 -3.69
CA ILE A 109 5.25 3.70 -4.90
C ILE A 109 4.69 4.53 -6.06
N PHE A 110 3.68 5.37 -5.79
CA PHE A 110 3.10 6.27 -6.77
C PHE A 110 4.15 7.21 -7.36
N LEU A 111 4.95 7.86 -6.51
CA LEU A 111 6.02 8.75 -6.94
C LEU A 111 7.08 8.00 -7.78
N LEU A 112 7.52 6.81 -7.36
CA LEU A 112 8.53 6.01 -8.09
C LEU A 112 8.09 5.59 -9.51
N ILE A 113 6.78 5.40 -9.71
CA ILE A 113 6.22 4.96 -10.99
C ILE A 113 5.78 6.13 -11.87
N GLN A 114 5.23 7.21 -11.28
CA GLN A 114 4.66 8.34 -11.99
C GLN A 114 5.66 9.45 -12.25
N LEU A 115 6.51 9.77 -11.28
CA LEU A 115 7.68 10.56 -11.57
C LEU A 115 8.58 9.65 -12.40
N LYS A 116 8.64 9.93 -13.69
CA LYS A 116 9.82 9.61 -14.48
C LYS A 116 10.99 10.28 -13.74
N LEU A 117 11.57 9.61 -12.74
CA LEU A 117 12.92 9.86 -12.24
C LEU A 117 13.89 9.48 -13.37
N THR A 118 13.68 10.08 -14.53
CA THR A 118 14.64 10.19 -15.60
C THR A 118 15.59 11.22 -15.05
N LYS A 119 16.64 10.74 -14.38
CA LYS A 119 17.89 11.46 -14.42
C LYS A 119 18.23 11.54 -15.92
N LYS A 120 17.82 12.62 -16.58
CA LYS A 120 18.48 13.10 -17.78
C LYS A 120 19.83 13.55 -17.26
N THR A 121 20.76 12.60 -17.16
CA THR A 121 22.17 12.95 -17.05
C THR A 121 22.44 13.72 -18.33
N ASN A 122 22.44 15.06 -18.26
CA ASN A 122 22.92 15.90 -19.34
C ASN A 122 24.40 15.56 -19.53
N SER A 123 24.67 14.58 -20.41
CA SER A 123 25.96 14.47 -21.07
C SER A 123 25.89 15.36 -22.29
N SER A 124 26.42 16.57 -22.15
CA SER A 124 26.95 17.41 -23.21
C SER A 124 28.29 17.85 -22.64
N LYS A 125 29.38 17.10 -22.86
CA LYS A 125 30.29 17.30 -24.00
C LYS A 125 30.34 18.77 -24.42
N THR A 126 31.33 19.47 -23.91
CA THR A 126 32.31 20.26 -24.68
C THR A 126 33.59 20.24 -23.89
#